data_AF-A0A9D9QEZ6-F1
#
_entry.id   AF-A0A9D9QEZ6-F1
#
_cell.length_a   1.000
_cell.length_b   1.000
_cell.length_c   1.000
_cell.angle_alpha   90.00
_cell.angle_beta   90.00
_cell.angle_gamma   90.00
#
_symmetry.space_group_name_H-M   'P 1'
#
loop_
_entity.id
_entity.type
_entity.pdbx_description
1 polymer ?
#
loop_
_entity_poly.entity_id
_entity_poly.type
_entity_poly.pdbx_seq_one_letter_code
_entity_poly.pdbx_strand_id
1 'polypeptide(L)'
;MEHPLNIYPIKETYDIGDTIWIELNLPNSFKTTAYNNFTGEAFDKTVTLDHFDFHRTFIGFSKIDLSSNTIKTGWQDFSPILFPEFNQMQQEFGMEYRYNYSSGMYHYKLGVICKTKGIFFIGTFWKHYNNEACLGFLNEQDISPDCEKEIIVDIHFPINLQNDGTCQTNYPVFEAMTFPFNEGDREEAKKYYYTFKVH
;
A
#
# COMPACT_ATOMS: atom_id res chain seq x y z
N MET A 1 15.51 11.08 -3.02
CA MET A 1 14.12 11.35 -2.61
C MET A 1 13.61 10.02 -2.05
N GLU A 2 13.54 9.89 -0.72
CA GLU A 2 13.16 8.64 -0.01
C GLU A 2 11.66 8.64 0.35
N HIS A 3 10.84 9.37 -0.41
CA HIS A 3 9.41 9.56 -0.10
C HIS A 3 8.59 9.17 -1.33
N PRO A 4 8.48 7.87 -1.60
CA PRO A 4 7.87 7.45 -2.84
C PRO A 4 6.36 7.72 -2.83
N LEU A 5 5.71 7.70 -1.67
CA LEU A 5 4.25 7.72 -1.58
C LEU A 5 3.71 9.05 -1.01
N ASN A 6 2.85 9.71 -1.80
CA ASN A 6 2.14 10.91 -1.40
C ASN A 6 0.62 10.72 -1.55
N ILE A 7 -0.13 11.21 -0.56
CA ILE A 7 -1.60 11.27 -0.56
C ILE A 7 -2.03 12.72 -0.36
N TYR A 8 -2.87 13.24 -1.25
CA TYR A 8 -3.31 14.63 -1.20
C TYR A 8 -4.73 14.86 -1.76
N PRO A 9 -5.45 15.93 -1.35
CA PRO A 9 -5.06 16.86 -0.29
C PRO A 9 -5.07 16.17 1.08
N ILE A 10 -4.19 16.57 1.99
CA ILE A 10 -4.14 16.01 3.34
C ILE A 10 -5.27 16.65 4.16
N LYS A 11 -6.27 15.85 4.52
CA LYS A 11 -7.42 16.27 5.32
C LYS A 11 -7.88 15.14 6.22
N GLU A 12 -8.20 15.45 7.48
CA GLU A 12 -8.87 14.48 8.36
C GLU A 12 -10.29 14.14 7.90
N THR A 13 -10.92 15.06 7.17
CA THR A 13 -12.31 14.98 6.71
C THR A 13 -12.44 15.39 5.25
N TYR A 14 -13.19 14.61 4.50
CA TYR A 14 -13.58 14.85 3.11
C TYR A 14 -15.11 14.84 2.99
N ASP A 15 -15.63 15.45 1.95
CA ASP A 15 -17.05 15.35 1.59
C ASP A 15 -17.26 14.29 0.48
N ILE A 16 -18.47 13.75 0.36
CA ILE A 16 -18.83 12.98 -0.84
C ILE A 16 -18.58 13.81 -2.10
N GLY A 17 -17.90 13.22 -3.08
CA GLY A 17 -17.48 13.90 -4.31
C GLY A 17 -16.07 14.49 -4.25
N ASP A 18 -15.46 14.61 -3.07
CA ASP A 18 -14.04 14.97 -2.98
C ASP A 18 -13.17 13.91 -3.66
N THR A 19 -12.08 14.39 -4.26
CA THR A 19 -11.06 13.55 -4.86
C THR A 19 -9.86 13.41 -3.93
N ILE A 20 -9.41 12.17 -3.74
CA ILE A 20 -8.15 11.83 -3.08
C ILE A 20 -7.19 11.34 -4.17
N TRP A 21 -6.01 11.94 -4.20
CA TRP A 21 -4.93 11.57 -5.09
C TRP A 21 -3.88 10.77 -4.32
N ILE A 22 -3.38 9.72 -4.95
CA ILE A 22 -2.33 8.86 -4.42
C ILE A 22 -1.27 8.73 -5.51
N GLU A 23 -0.06 9.18 -5.20
CA GLU A 23 1.08 9.14 -6.11
C GLU A 23 2.20 8.31 -5.51
N LEU A 24 2.72 7.37 -6.30
CA LEU A 24 3.87 6.55 -5.94
C LEU A 24 4.99 6.75 -6.97
N ASN A 25 6.17 7.11 -6.50
CA ASN A 25 7.39 7.30 -7.31
C ASN A 25 8.50 6.41 -6.76
N LEU A 26 8.72 5.25 -7.39
CA LEU A 26 9.71 4.29 -6.93
C LEU A 26 11.01 4.41 -7.73
N PRO A 27 12.18 4.58 -7.09
CA PRO A 27 13.46 4.42 -7.77
C PRO A 27 13.72 2.95 -8.11
N ASN A 28 14.64 2.70 -9.04
CA ASN A 28 15.07 1.35 -9.42
C ASN A 28 15.61 0.50 -8.27
N SER A 29 16.08 1.13 -7.20
CA SER A 29 16.57 0.46 -6.02
C SER A 29 16.34 1.32 -4.79
N PHE A 30 15.89 0.72 -3.69
CA PHE A 30 15.65 1.39 -2.43
C PHE A 30 15.87 0.44 -1.25
N LYS A 31 16.17 1.03 -0.08
CA LYS A 31 16.23 0.30 1.18
C LYS A 31 14.85 0.27 1.81
N THR A 32 14.47 -0.87 2.37
CA THR A 32 13.21 -1.05 3.09
C THR A 32 13.39 -2.05 4.21
N THR A 33 12.51 -1.98 5.21
CA THR A 33 12.25 -3.11 6.10
C THR A 33 11.43 -4.13 5.32
N ALA A 34 11.89 -5.37 5.33
CA ALA A 34 11.22 -6.52 4.75
C ALA A 34 10.80 -7.48 5.86
N TYR A 35 9.68 -8.18 5.65
CA TYR A 35 9.19 -9.18 6.60
C TYR A 35 9.16 -10.56 5.95
N ASN A 36 9.68 -11.56 6.64
CA ASN A 36 9.52 -12.96 6.26
C ASN A 36 8.10 -13.40 6.62
N ASN A 37 7.26 -13.71 5.64
CA ASN A 37 5.87 -14.10 5.90
C ASN A 37 5.70 -15.48 6.57
N PHE A 38 6.75 -16.32 6.63
CA PHE A 38 6.72 -17.58 7.38
C PHE A 38 7.11 -17.42 8.84
N THR A 39 8.16 -16.65 9.12
CA THR A 39 8.69 -16.48 10.50
C THR A 39 8.18 -15.23 11.20
N GLY A 40 7.68 -14.25 10.43
CA GLY A 40 7.31 -12.91 10.90
C GLY A 40 8.51 -11.99 11.18
N GLU A 41 9.74 -12.46 10.96
CA GLU A 41 10.95 -11.69 11.27
C GLU A 41 11.13 -10.52 10.30
N ALA A 42 11.47 -9.36 10.85
CA ALA A 42 11.80 -8.15 10.11
C ALA A 42 13.31 -8.06 9.86
N PHE A 43 13.71 -7.59 8.68
CA PHE A 43 15.11 -7.35 8.33
C PHE A 43 15.26 -6.24 7.30
N ASP A 44 16.38 -5.51 7.35
CA ASP A 44 16.69 -4.48 6.36
C ASP A 44 17.18 -5.14 5.07
N LYS A 45 16.61 -4.74 3.92
CA LYS A 45 17.03 -5.20 2.60
C LYS A 45 17.06 -4.05 1.61
N THR A 46 17.98 -4.13 0.65
CA THR A 46 17.92 -3.33 -0.57
C THR A 46 17.11 -4.11 -1.60
N VAL A 47 15.98 -3.56 -2.02
CA VAL A 47 15.15 -4.10 -3.10
C VAL A 47 15.56 -3.43 -4.39
N THR A 48 15.74 -4.21 -5.45
CA THR A 48 16.02 -3.73 -6.81
C THR A 48 14.85 -4.12 -7.70
N LEU A 49 14.26 -3.16 -8.39
CA LEU A 49 13.06 -3.31 -9.23
C LEU A 49 13.38 -3.68 -10.70
N ASP A 50 14.57 -4.20 -10.98
CA ASP A 50 14.94 -4.62 -12.33
C ASP A 50 14.06 -5.80 -12.76
N HIS A 51 13.31 -5.64 -13.86
CA HIS A 51 12.27 -6.58 -14.32
C HIS A 51 11.15 -6.87 -13.30
N PHE A 52 10.84 -5.92 -12.41
CA PHE A 52 9.81 -6.09 -11.40
C PHE A 52 8.42 -6.26 -12.02
N ASP A 53 7.76 -7.39 -11.71
CA ASP A 53 6.36 -7.61 -12.04
C ASP A 53 5.48 -7.13 -10.89
N PHE A 54 4.77 -6.02 -11.12
CA PHE A 54 3.82 -5.46 -10.15
C PHE A 54 2.46 -6.20 -10.14
N HIS A 55 2.35 -7.35 -10.81
CA HIS A 55 1.10 -8.11 -10.92
C HIS A 55 0.39 -8.27 -9.57
N ARG A 56 -0.92 -7.97 -9.52
CA ARG A 56 -1.80 -8.05 -8.32
C ARG A 56 -1.43 -7.14 -7.15
N THR A 57 -0.80 -6.00 -7.39
CA THR A 57 -0.63 -4.98 -6.34
C THR A 57 -1.76 -3.94 -6.43
N PHE A 58 -2.48 -3.75 -5.32
CA PHE A 58 -3.66 -2.86 -5.19
C PHE A 58 -3.52 -1.99 -3.94
N ILE A 59 -4.00 -0.74 -4.00
CA ILE A 59 -4.01 0.10 -2.80
C ILE A 59 -5.16 -0.43 -1.96
N GLY A 60 -4.86 -0.87 -0.73
CA GLY A 60 -5.87 -1.37 0.18
C GLY A 60 -6.72 -0.22 0.70
N PHE A 61 -7.99 -0.18 0.32
CA PHE A 61 -8.98 0.68 0.96
C PHE A 61 -9.78 -0.14 1.95
N SER A 62 -9.91 0.36 3.17
CA SER A 62 -10.65 -0.29 4.24
C SER A 62 -11.66 0.68 4.82
N LYS A 63 -12.85 0.17 5.12
CA LYS A 63 -13.92 0.89 5.81
C LYS A 63 -14.10 0.32 7.19
N ILE A 64 -14.26 1.22 8.16
CA ILE A 64 -14.47 0.87 9.55
C ILE A 64 -15.95 0.97 9.87
N ASP A 65 -16.46 -0.10 10.46
CA ASP A 65 -17.79 -0.15 11.05
C ASP A 65 -17.66 -0.09 12.57
N LEU A 66 -17.85 1.12 13.12
CA LEU A 66 -17.76 1.35 14.57
C LEU A 66 -18.85 0.60 15.35
N SER A 67 -19.99 0.27 14.73
CA SER A 67 -21.10 -0.40 15.42
C SER A 67 -20.79 -1.85 15.74
N SER A 68 -20.05 -2.51 14.84
CA SER A 68 -19.64 -3.90 14.98
C SER A 68 -18.16 -4.07 15.36
N ASN A 69 -17.41 -2.96 15.44
CA ASN A 69 -15.96 -2.93 15.60
C ASN A 69 -15.25 -3.83 14.56
N THR A 70 -15.71 -3.77 13.30
CA THR A 70 -15.16 -4.58 12.19
C THR A 70 -14.54 -3.71 11.09
N ILE A 71 -13.57 -4.28 10.36
CA ILE A 71 -13.05 -3.73 9.10
C ILE A 71 -13.67 -4.51 7.95
N LYS A 72 -14.08 -3.78 6.90
CA LYS A 72 -14.48 -4.35 5.62
C LYS A 72 -13.62 -3.73 4.52
N THR A 73 -13.56 -4.39 3.36
CA THR A 73 -13.02 -3.74 2.14
C THR A 73 -13.81 -2.47 1.86
N GLY A 74 -13.09 -1.37 1.70
CA GLY A 74 -13.65 -0.03 1.43
C GLY A 74 -13.61 0.34 -0.04
N TRP A 75 -12.98 -0.45 -0.92
CA TRP A 75 -12.79 -0.09 -2.34
C TRP A 75 -14.12 0.24 -3.04
N GLN A 76 -15.17 -0.51 -2.73
CA GLN A 76 -16.51 -0.35 -3.31
C GLN A 76 -17.12 1.03 -3.02
N ASP A 77 -16.66 1.72 -1.97
CA ASP A 77 -17.10 3.06 -1.59
C ASP A 77 -16.45 4.19 -2.40
N PHE A 78 -15.54 3.85 -3.33
CA PHE A 78 -14.83 4.82 -4.17
C PHE A 78 -15.08 4.59 -5.67
N SER A 79 -14.92 5.64 -6.46
CA SER A 79 -14.80 5.56 -7.93
C SER A 79 -13.38 5.92 -8.35
N PRO A 80 -12.71 5.12 -9.18
CA PRO A 80 -11.41 5.50 -9.74
C PRO A 80 -11.57 6.65 -10.74
N ILE A 81 -10.56 7.53 -10.78
CA ILE A 81 -10.30 8.44 -11.89
C ILE A 81 -9.32 7.72 -12.81
N LEU A 82 -9.76 7.48 -14.06
CA LEU A 82 -8.96 6.80 -15.06
C LEU A 82 -8.10 7.79 -15.84
N PHE A 83 -6.83 7.45 -16.01
CA PHE A 83 -5.87 8.21 -16.80
C PHE A 83 -5.46 7.42 -18.03
N PRO A 84 -5.76 7.87 -19.24
CA PRO A 84 -5.39 7.16 -20.47
C PRO A 84 -3.89 6.92 -20.62
N GLU A 85 -3.05 7.80 -20.07
CA GLU A 85 -1.60 7.71 -20.11
C GLU A 85 -1.01 6.69 -19.13
N PHE A 86 -1.80 6.22 -18.15
CA PHE A 86 -1.40 5.16 -17.25
C PHE A 86 -2.12 3.87 -17.64
N ASN A 87 -1.38 2.77 -17.66
CA ASN A 87 -1.98 1.46 -17.83
C ASN A 87 -2.76 1.13 -16.54
N GLN A 88 -4.08 1.22 -16.54
CA GLN A 88 -4.90 1.03 -15.34
C GLN A 88 -5.96 -0.04 -15.60
N MET A 89 -6.10 -1.01 -14.70
CA MET A 89 -7.10 -2.08 -14.82
C MET A 89 -7.85 -2.26 -13.52
N GLN A 90 -9.18 -2.13 -13.56
CA GLN A 90 -10.02 -2.40 -12.40
C GLN A 90 -10.19 -3.91 -12.19
N GLN A 91 -10.02 -4.35 -10.95
CA GLN A 91 -10.24 -5.70 -10.46
C GLN A 91 -11.25 -5.69 -9.31
N GLU A 92 -11.62 -6.86 -8.81
CA GLU A 92 -12.58 -7.01 -7.70
C GLU A 92 -12.19 -6.20 -6.46
N PHE A 93 -10.90 -6.17 -6.13
CA PHE A 93 -10.37 -5.58 -4.89
C PHE A 93 -9.83 -4.16 -5.05
N GLY A 94 -9.74 -3.62 -6.26
CA GLY A 94 -9.05 -2.34 -6.48
C GLY A 94 -8.76 -2.02 -7.94
N MET A 95 -8.03 -0.93 -8.15
CA MET A 95 -7.28 -0.70 -9.39
C MET A 95 -5.93 -1.39 -9.28
N GLU A 96 -5.63 -2.31 -10.19
CA GLU A 96 -4.29 -2.87 -10.32
C GLU A 96 -3.35 -1.77 -10.79
N TYR A 97 -2.20 -1.67 -10.13
CA TYR A 97 -1.18 -0.72 -10.52
C TYR A 97 -0.56 -1.15 -11.85
N ARG A 98 -0.46 -0.23 -12.81
CA ARG A 98 0.57 -0.35 -13.82
C ARG A 98 1.28 0.99 -13.97
N TYR A 99 2.59 0.88 -14.05
CA TYR A 99 3.51 1.99 -13.85
C TYR A 99 3.97 2.53 -15.20
N ASN A 100 4.25 3.83 -15.21
CA ASN A 100 5.01 4.43 -16.29
C ASN A 100 6.47 4.52 -15.85
N TYR A 101 7.35 3.80 -16.55
CA TYR A 101 8.78 3.88 -16.30
C TYR A 101 9.38 5.04 -17.10
N SER A 102 9.94 6.02 -16.42
CA SER A 102 10.62 7.14 -17.06
C SER A 102 11.72 7.69 -16.17
N SER A 103 12.82 8.16 -16.76
CA SER A 103 13.91 8.81 -16.03
C SER A 103 14.47 8.02 -14.83
N GLY A 104 14.49 6.69 -14.91
CA GLY A 104 15.00 5.82 -13.84
C GLY A 104 14.04 5.60 -12.66
N MET A 105 12.76 5.92 -12.82
CA MET A 105 11.73 5.76 -11.80
C MET A 105 10.45 5.16 -12.36
N TYR A 106 9.77 4.38 -11.54
CA TYR A 106 8.41 3.90 -11.77
C TYR A 106 7.42 4.90 -11.17
N HIS A 107 6.56 5.47 -12.03
CA HIS A 107 5.55 6.43 -11.64
C HIS A 107 4.16 5.80 -11.66
N TYR A 108 3.40 6.02 -10.59
CA TYR A 108 2.01 5.64 -10.48
C TYR A 108 1.20 6.80 -9.90
N LYS A 109 0.01 7.00 -10.46
CA LYS A 109 -0.96 7.98 -9.99
C LYS A 109 -2.36 7.37 -10.01
N LEU A 110 -3.06 7.51 -8.90
CA LEU A 110 -4.45 7.12 -8.72
C LEU A 110 -5.24 8.30 -8.18
N GLY A 111 -6.35 8.60 -8.83
CA GLY A 111 -7.41 9.41 -8.22
C GLY A 111 -8.56 8.52 -7.80
N VAL A 112 -9.14 8.80 -6.64
CA VAL A 112 -10.39 8.19 -6.20
C VAL A 112 -11.38 9.25 -5.73
N ILE A 113 -12.65 9.04 -6.04
CA ILE A 113 -13.75 9.92 -5.61
C ILE A 113 -14.55 9.19 -4.54
N CYS A 114 -14.73 9.83 -3.38
CA CYS A 114 -15.54 9.31 -2.27
C CYS A 114 -17.03 9.27 -2.64
N LYS A 115 -17.70 8.11 -2.52
CA LYS A 115 -19.14 7.98 -2.80
C LYS A 115 -20.02 7.83 -1.56
N THR A 116 -19.45 7.37 -0.45
CA THR A 116 -20.22 7.06 0.76
C THR A 116 -19.58 7.65 2.00
N LYS A 117 -20.42 7.94 2.99
CA LYS A 117 -19.98 8.39 4.32
C LYS A 117 -19.34 7.24 5.08
N GLY A 118 -18.41 7.58 5.97
CA GLY A 118 -17.77 6.60 6.85
C GLY A 118 -16.42 7.05 7.35
N ILE A 119 -15.75 6.13 8.04
CA ILE A 119 -14.34 6.26 8.43
C ILE A 119 -13.56 5.24 7.62
N PHE A 120 -12.52 5.71 6.97
CA PHE A 120 -11.74 4.92 6.04
C PHE A 120 -10.26 5.00 6.39
N PHE A 121 -9.54 3.98 5.95
CA PHE A 121 -8.09 4.04 5.89
C PHE A 121 -7.56 3.42 4.61
N ILE A 122 -6.42 3.96 4.17
CA ILE A 122 -5.64 3.49 3.04
C ILE A 122 -4.39 2.83 3.60
N GLY A 123 -4.22 1.54 3.33
CA GLY A 123 -3.00 0.78 3.65
C GLY A 123 -2.15 0.62 2.40
N THR A 124 -0.89 1.04 2.49
CA THR A 124 0.06 0.97 1.38
C THR A 124 1.15 -0.04 1.67
N PHE A 125 0.82 -1.29 1.38
CA PHE A 125 1.73 -2.42 1.46
C PHE A 125 1.80 -3.09 0.08
N TRP A 126 3.00 -3.52 -0.29
CA TRP A 126 3.26 -4.21 -1.54
C TRP A 126 3.79 -5.59 -1.22
N LYS A 127 3.04 -6.61 -1.63
CA LYS A 127 3.54 -7.98 -1.60
C LYS A 127 4.44 -8.20 -2.80
N HIS A 128 5.71 -8.41 -2.54
CA HIS A 128 6.69 -8.80 -3.51
C HIS A 128 7.02 -10.29 -3.32
N TYR A 129 6.90 -11.07 -4.38
CA TYR A 129 7.34 -12.45 -4.38
C TYR A 129 8.80 -12.48 -4.82
N ASN A 130 9.71 -12.69 -3.87
CA ASN A 130 11.10 -12.98 -4.16
C ASN A 130 11.26 -14.51 -4.20
N ASN A 131 11.33 -15.08 -5.40
CA ASN A 131 11.76 -16.46 -5.53
C ASN A 131 13.29 -16.49 -5.41
N GLU A 132 13.81 -16.81 -4.23
CA GLU A 132 15.26 -17.00 -4.06
C GLU A 132 15.73 -18.33 -4.66
N ALA A 133 14.80 -19.22 -5.05
CA ALA A 133 15.13 -20.39 -5.85
C ALA A 133 15.49 -19.98 -7.28
N CYS A 134 16.58 -20.56 -7.81
CA CYS A 134 17.04 -20.43 -9.20
C CYS A 134 16.06 -21.01 -10.27
N LEU A 135 14.74 -20.92 -10.06
CA LEU A 135 13.70 -21.56 -10.86
C LEU A 135 12.63 -20.56 -11.33
N GLY A 136 13.05 -19.59 -12.15
CA GLY A 136 12.18 -18.92 -13.12
C GLY A 136 10.97 -18.11 -12.59
N PHE A 137 10.25 -17.50 -13.54
CA PHE A 137 9.11 -16.61 -13.29
C PHE A 137 7.86 -17.40 -12.82
N LEU A 138 7.39 -17.06 -11.61
CA LEU A 138 6.04 -17.13 -11.03
C LEU A 138 5.11 -18.36 -11.18
N ASN A 139 5.40 -19.42 -11.95
CA ASN A 139 4.41 -20.49 -12.17
C ASN A 139 4.90 -21.96 -12.13
N GLU A 140 6.16 -22.24 -11.79
CA GLU A 140 6.63 -23.63 -11.59
C GLU A 140 7.36 -23.73 -10.25
N GLN A 141 6.62 -23.90 -9.16
CA GLN A 141 7.23 -24.18 -7.85
C GLN A 141 7.44 -25.69 -7.69
N ASP A 142 8.71 -26.07 -7.51
CA ASP A 142 9.05 -27.32 -6.85
C ASP A 142 8.57 -27.22 -5.39
N ILE A 143 7.83 -28.22 -4.91
CA ILE A 143 7.25 -28.28 -3.56
C ILE A 143 7.92 -29.38 -2.71
N SER A 144 9.08 -29.89 -3.14
CA SER A 144 9.84 -30.87 -2.37
C SER A 144 10.32 -30.27 -1.04
N PRO A 145 10.49 -31.09 0.02
CA PRO A 145 10.85 -30.60 1.35
C PRO A 145 12.16 -29.79 1.40
N ASP A 146 13.06 -30.03 0.44
CA ASP A 146 14.41 -29.47 0.37
C ASP A 146 14.50 -28.30 -0.63
N CYS A 147 13.41 -27.89 -1.28
CA CYS A 147 13.42 -26.78 -2.22
C CYS A 147 13.54 -25.43 -1.48
N GLU A 148 14.24 -24.47 -2.11
CA GLU A 148 14.20 -23.07 -1.70
C GLU A 148 12.76 -22.56 -1.88
N LYS A 149 12.19 -22.04 -0.81
CA LYS A 149 10.78 -21.62 -0.77
C LYS A 149 10.65 -20.19 -1.27
N GLU A 150 9.56 -19.90 -1.97
CA GLU A 150 9.15 -18.54 -2.34
C GLU A 150 9.13 -17.64 -1.10
N ILE A 151 9.94 -16.58 -1.10
CA ILE A 151 9.93 -15.58 -0.03
C ILE A 151 8.99 -14.46 -0.45
N ILE A 152 7.81 -14.44 0.16
CA ILE A 152 6.94 -13.27 0.07
C ILE A 152 7.53 -12.19 0.98
N VAL A 153 7.98 -11.09 0.40
CA VAL A 153 8.44 -9.87 1.06
C VAL A 153 7.29 -8.88 1.08
N ASP A 154 6.90 -8.42 2.26
CA ASP A 154 6.00 -7.28 2.38
C ASP A 154 6.80 -5.97 2.44
N ILE A 155 6.56 -5.07 1.49
CA ILE A 155 7.26 -3.78 1.35
C ILE A 155 6.30 -2.68 1.77
N HIS A 156 6.72 -1.87 2.73
CA HIS A 156 5.93 -0.80 3.32
C HIS A 156 6.59 0.54 3.01
N PHE A 157 5.79 1.53 2.64
CA PHE A 157 6.30 2.86 2.35
C PHE A 157 5.61 3.90 3.23
N PRO A 158 6.38 4.71 3.97
CA PRO A 158 5.83 5.82 4.74
C PRO A 158 5.00 6.77 3.87
N ILE A 159 3.82 7.14 4.36
CA ILE A 159 2.90 8.05 3.67
C ILE A 159 3.26 9.49 4.02
N ASN A 160 3.44 10.35 3.01
CA ASN A 160 3.68 11.78 3.19
C ASN A 160 4.83 12.05 4.18
N LEU A 161 5.94 11.32 4.04
CA LEU A 161 7.12 11.46 4.91
C LEU A 161 7.75 12.84 4.73
N GLN A 162 7.97 13.52 5.85
CA GLN A 162 8.53 14.86 5.94
C GLN A 162 10.05 14.81 6.14
N ASN A 163 10.72 15.94 5.91
CA ASN A 163 12.17 16.08 6.10
C ASN A 163 12.63 15.83 7.55
N ASP A 164 11.75 15.98 8.53
CA ASP A 164 12.03 15.73 9.95
C ASP A 164 11.76 14.26 10.37
N GLY A 165 11.39 13.40 9.43
CA GLY A 165 11.07 11.99 9.67
C GLY A 165 9.63 11.72 10.10
N THR A 166 8.79 12.74 10.25
CA THR A 166 7.37 12.58 10.59
C THR A 166 6.53 12.19 9.37
N CYS A 167 5.40 11.52 9.58
CA CYS A 167 4.47 11.12 8.51
C CYS A 167 3.12 11.82 8.70
N GLN A 168 2.54 12.35 7.62
CA GLN A 168 1.24 13.03 7.67
C GLN A 168 0.11 12.07 7.26
N THR A 169 -0.38 11.31 8.24
CA THR A 169 -1.30 10.17 8.03
C THR A 169 -2.69 10.34 8.68
N ASN A 170 -2.90 11.46 9.38
CA ASN A 170 -4.08 11.73 10.22
C ASN A 170 -4.39 10.63 11.26
N TYR A 171 -3.36 9.91 11.70
CA TYR A 171 -3.50 8.80 12.64
C TYR A 171 -4.30 9.09 13.93
N PRO A 172 -4.44 10.33 14.45
CA PRO A 172 -5.39 10.58 15.56
C PRO A 172 -6.83 10.10 15.28
N VAL A 173 -7.26 10.04 14.01
CA VAL A 173 -8.55 9.44 13.64
C VAL A 173 -8.57 7.94 13.92
N PHE A 174 -7.43 7.26 13.79
CA PHE A 174 -7.22 5.84 14.09
C PHE A 174 -7.10 5.56 15.60
N GLU A 175 -6.49 6.44 16.40
CA GLU A 175 -6.32 6.24 17.86
C GLU A 175 -7.65 6.20 18.63
N ALA A 176 -8.72 6.75 18.07
CA ALA A 176 -10.06 6.68 18.67
C ALA A 176 -10.68 5.26 18.63
N MET A 177 -9.96 4.25 18.11
CA MET A 177 -10.46 2.92 17.81
C MET A 177 -9.83 1.84 18.72
N THR A 178 -10.63 0.88 19.15
CA THR A 178 -10.18 -0.32 19.88
C THR A 178 -9.78 -1.44 18.90
N PHE A 179 -8.61 -1.30 18.28
CA PHE A 179 -8.01 -2.33 17.41
C PHE A 179 -7.18 -3.37 18.19
N PRO A 180 -6.96 -4.59 17.65
CA PRO A 180 -6.14 -5.63 18.23
C PRO A 180 -4.67 -5.55 17.78
N PHE A 181 -4.19 -4.39 17.32
CA PHE A 181 -2.76 -4.17 17.14
C PHE A 181 -2.13 -4.01 18.52
N ASN A 182 -1.05 -4.76 18.77
CA ASN A 182 -0.20 -4.52 19.93
C ASN A 182 0.46 -3.15 19.79
N GLU A 183 0.94 -2.58 20.90
CA GLU A 183 1.47 -1.21 20.95
C GLU A 183 2.57 -0.95 19.92
N GLY A 184 3.48 -1.91 19.70
CA GLY A 184 4.52 -1.82 18.67
C GLY A 184 3.96 -1.74 17.24
N ASP A 185 2.95 -2.56 16.92
CA ASP A 185 2.31 -2.56 15.61
C ASP A 185 1.53 -1.26 15.35
N ARG A 186 1.00 -0.64 16.42
CA ARG A 186 0.31 0.65 16.34
C ARG A 186 1.26 1.77 15.95
N GLU A 187 2.45 1.84 16.55
CA GLU A 187 3.44 2.87 16.23
C GLU A 187 3.98 2.73 14.80
N GLU A 188 4.21 1.50 14.31
CA GLU A 188 4.54 1.28 12.90
C GLU A 188 3.37 1.66 11.97
N ALA A 189 2.12 1.33 12.35
CA ALA A 189 0.94 1.67 11.57
C ALA A 189 0.77 3.20 11.36
N LYS A 190 1.28 4.05 12.26
CA LYS A 190 1.27 5.51 12.10
C LYS A 190 1.94 5.98 10.81
N LYS A 191 2.89 5.21 10.28
CA LYS A 191 3.69 5.54 9.11
C LYS A 191 3.02 5.11 7.81
N TYR A 192 2.30 3.99 7.81
CA TYR A 192 1.86 3.31 6.58
C TYR A 192 0.35 3.31 6.32
N TYR A 193 -0.45 3.88 7.24
CA TYR A 193 -1.90 3.96 7.10
C TYR A 193 -2.40 5.40 7.14
N TYR A 194 -2.98 5.86 6.03
CA TYR A 194 -3.65 7.16 5.97
C TYR A 194 -5.11 7.02 6.36
N THR A 195 -5.57 7.78 7.33
CA THR A 195 -6.92 7.67 7.88
C THR A 195 -7.73 8.94 7.68
N PHE A 196 -9.03 8.81 7.47
CA PHE A 196 -9.90 9.97 7.21
C PHE A 196 -11.37 9.63 7.40
N LYS A 197 -12.19 10.69 7.52
CA LYS A 197 -13.64 10.64 7.59
C LYS A 197 -14.23 11.18 6.29
N VAL A 198 -15.35 10.60 5.86
CA VAL A 198 -16.17 11.13 4.77
C VAL A 198 -17.54 11.51 5.30
N HIS A 199 -17.97 12.75 5.03
CA HIS A 199 -19.26 13.31 5.42
C HIS A 199 -20.25 13.46 4.26
#